data_AF-A0A5C9EC02-F1
#
_entry.id   AF-A0A5C9EC02-F1
#
_cell.length_a   1.000
_cell.length_b   1.000
_cell.length_c   1.000
_cell.angle_alpha   90.00
_cell.angle_beta   90.00
_cell.angle_gamma   90.00
#
_symmetry.space_group_name_H-M   'P 1'
#
loop_
_entity.id
_entity.type
_entity.pdbx_description
1 polymer ?
#
loop_
_entity_poly.entity_id
_entity_poly.type
_entity_poly.pdbx_seq_one_letter_code
_entity_poly.pdbx_strand_id
1 'polypeptide(L)'
;MVVYSFKGFPMNKNTSHSKSRIILAVFAVSLVLFSISGLLMSSSAPKISVENQTISLNQGIGDFWFKQSYDAQWIENSGFSSGSGWVPVVDGDLVDFEYEISGGQANLIINGTEKTFVAHSGMPTNDTGPYWYNSTNPRLDAYPTLGYGLNDSGFYASHKWDEHQGSVLNANQKASVQWAKTIIMPDDMSDNNITQASLAITINATAKAYEGDASDSDGGWGGVEA
;
A
#
# COMPACT_ATOMS: atom_id res chain seq x y z
N MET A 1 -6.98 21.80 -26.62
CA MET A 1 -5.60 22.06 -26.14
C MET A 1 -5.69 23.09 -25.03
N VAL A 2 -5.52 22.66 -23.78
CA VAL A 2 -5.56 23.54 -22.60
C VAL A 2 -4.38 23.14 -21.71
N VAL A 3 -3.51 24.10 -21.44
CA VAL A 3 -2.37 23.98 -20.52
C VAL A 3 -2.84 24.41 -19.14
N TYR A 4 -2.64 23.58 -18.12
CA TYR A 4 -2.83 23.98 -16.73
C TYR A 4 -1.47 24.26 -16.07
N SER A 5 -1.30 25.51 -15.66
CA SER A 5 -0.24 26.00 -14.78
C SER A 5 -0.75 25.99 -13.34
N PHE A 6 0.01 25.40 -12.42
CA PHE A 6 -0.31 25.40 -11.00
C PHE A 6 0.14 26.71 -10.34
N LYS A 7 -0.83 27.56 -9.98
CA LYS A 7 -0.63 28.66 -9.03
C LYS A 7 -0.56 28.07 -7.62
N GLY A 8 0.58 28.27 -6.94
CA GLY A 8 0.77 27.90 -5.54
C GLY A 8 -0.23 28.59 -4.63
N PHE A 9 -0.81 27.84 -3.69
CA PHE A 9 -1.72 28.35 -2.68
C PHE A 9 -0.97 29.33 -1.75
N PRO A 10 -1.56 30.50 -1.42
CA PRO A 10 -1.01 31.36 -0.40
C PRO A 10 -1.16 30.68 0.97
N MET A 11 -0.02 30.34 1.59
CA MET A 11 0.02 29.97 2.99
C MET A 11 -0.48 31.14 3.84
N ASN A 12 -1.62 30.94 4.48
CA ASN A 12 -2.18 31.85 5.48
C ASN A 12 -1.23 31.95 6.68
N LYS A 13 -0.41 33.00 6.70
CA LYS A 13 0.36 33.42 7.87
C LYS A 13 -0.56 34.20 8.79
N ASN A 14 -1.22 33.52 9.73
CA ASN A 14 -1.33 34.00 11.10
C ASN A 14 -2.10 33.02 11.98
N THR A 15 -1.75 33.01 13.26
CA THR A 15 -2.30 32.21 14.37
C THR A 15 -1.87 30.74 14.46
N SER A 16 -0.57 30.48 14.70
CA SER A 16 -0.21 29.19 15.30
C SER A 16 1.18 29.11 15.95
N HIS A 17 1.76 30.22 16.40
CA HIS A 17 3.10 30.14 16.99
C HIS A 17 3.13 29.36 18.32
N SER A 18 2.02 29.27 19.06
CA SER A 18 1.96 28.45 20.28
C SER A 18 1.71 26.97 19.99
N LYS A 19 0.75 26.64 19.10
CA LYS A 19 0.41 25.24 18.80
C LYS A 19 1.51 24.54 17.98
N SER A 20 2.17 25.23 17.06
CA SER A 20 3.32 24.70 16.31
C SER A 20 4.52 24.40 17.23
N ARG A 21 4.78 25.27 18.23
CA ARG A 21 5.86 25.04 19.21
C ARG A 21 5.57 23.85 20.13
N ILE A 22 4.30 23.65 20.51
CA ILE A 22 3.89 22.49 21.31
C ILE A 22 4.04 21.20 20.49
N ILE A 23 3.62 21.18 19.23
CA ILE A 23 3.76 20.01 18.35
C ILE A 23 5.25 19.69 18.13
N LEU A 24 6.10 20.69 17.90
CA LEU A 24 7.55 20.49 17.73
C LEU A 24 8.21 19.96 19.01
N ALA A 25 7.80 20.47 20.18
CA ALA A 25 8.29 20.02 21.47
C ALA A 25 7.88 18.58 21.78
N VAL A 26 6.63 18.20 21.48
CA VAL A 26 6.15 16.82 21.61
C VAL A 26 6.94 15.90 20.67
N PHE A 27 7.18 16.32 19.42
CA PHE A 27 7.96 15.53 18.47
C PHE A 27 9.41 15.33 18.91
N ALA A 28 10.05 16.38 19.44
CA ALA A 28 11.41 16.31 19.97
C ALA A 28 11.52 15.39 21.20
N VAL A 29 10.55 15.45 22.13
CA VAL A 29 10.51 14.56 23.30
C VAL A 29 10.27 13.10 22.88
N SER A 30 9.40 12.86 21.91
CA SER A 30 9.18 11.52 21.35
C SER A 30 10.45 10.94 20.71
N LEU A 31 11.24 11.77 20.02
CA LEU A 31 12.49 11.36 19.38
C LEU A 31 13.58 11.00 20.41
N VAL A 32 13.64 11.72 21.52
CA VAL A 32 14.53 11.40 22.65
C VAL A 32 14.09 10.13 23.37
N LEU A 33 12.78 9.92 23.56
CA LEU A 33 12.27 8.69 24.16
C LEU A 33 12.49 7.47 23.24
N PHE A 34 12.37 7.62 21.92
CA PHE A 34 12.62 6.54 20.97
C PHE A 34 14.10 6.13 20.90
N SER A 35 15.02 7.08 21.06
CA SER A 35 16.46 6.80 21.12
C SER A 35 16.89 6.13 22.43
N ILE A 36 16.21 6.42 23.56
CA ILE A 36 16.42 5.69 24.83
C ILE A 36 15.90 4.25 24.73
N SER A 37 14.77 4.01 24.04
CA SER A 37 14.25 2.67 23.78
C SER A 37 15.17 1.83 22.89
N GLY A 38 15.85 2.45 21.92
CA GLY A 38 16.84 1.78 21.07
C GLY A 38 18.12 1.36 21.81
N LEU A 39 18.49 2.07 22.89
CA LEU A 39 19.63 1.70 23.74
C LEU A 39 19.32 0.58 24.75
N LEU A 40 18.04 0.32 25.06
CA LEU A 40 17.61 -0.78 25.92
C LEU A 40 17.37 -2.10 25.15
N MET A 41 17.39 -2.05 23.81
CA MET A 41 17.44 -3.24 22.95
C MET A 41 18.86 -3.49 22.40
N SER A 42 19.88 -3.18 23.19
CA SER A 42 21.11 -3.98 23.13
C SER A 42 20.75 -5.35 23.67
N SER A 43 20.28 -6.21 22.78
CA SER A 43 20.14 -7.63 23.05
C SER A 43 21.49 -8.08 23.60
N SER A 44 21.48 -8.49 24.87
CA SER A 44 22.53 -9.33 25.40
C SER A 44 22.72 -10.44 24.38
N ALA A 45 23.81 -10.39 23.61
CA ALA A 45 24.29 -11.53 22.86
C ALA A 45 24.17 -12.72 23.82
N PRO A 46 23.58 -13.86 23.40
CA PRO A 46 23.45 -15.00 24.28
C PRO A 46 24.83 -15.24 24.89
N LYS A 47 24.96 -14.95 26.18
CA LYS A 47 26.15 -15.38 26.91
C LYS A 47 26.07 -16.88 26.80
N ILE A 48 26.88 -17.44 25.90
CA ILE A 48 27.26 -18.84 25.97
C ILE A 48 27.75 -18.96 27.40
N SER A 49 26.90 -19.53 28.25
CA SER A 49 27.30 -20.06 29.52
C SER A 49 28.28 -21.15 29.13
N VAL A 50 29.56 -20.77 29.01
CA VAL A 50 30.64 -21.72 29.17
C VAL A 50 30.45 -22.17 30.60
N GLU A 51 29.64 -23.22 30.74
CA GLU A 51 29.70 -24.07 31.91
C GLU A 51 31.17 -24.42 31.98
N ASN A 52 31.86 -23.83 32.95
CA ASN A 52 33.21 -24.20 33.27
C ASN A 52 33.09 -25.65 33.71
N GLN A 53 33.12 -26.57 32.75
CA GLN A 53 33.39 -27.96 32.99
C GLN A 53 34.83 -27.97 33.49
N THR A 54 34.98 -27.71 34.79
CA THR A 54 36.20 -28.02 35.49
C THR A 54 36.31 -29.52 35.40
N ILE A 55 37.13 -29.99 34.46
CA ILE A 55 37.58 -31.37 34.41
C ILE A 55 38.25 -31.60 35.77
N SER A 56 37.55 -32.29 36.67
CA SER A 56 38.08 -32.63 37.97
C SER A 56 39.07 -33.76 37.79
N LEU A 57 40.33 -33.41 37.56
CA LEU A 57 41.43 -34.36 37.55
C LEU A 57 41.71 -34.75 39.01
N ASN A 58 41.39 -36.00 39.37
CA ASN A 58 41.82 -36.57 40.64
C ASN A 58 43.34 -36.83 40.56
N GLN A 59 44.14 -36.05 41.29
CA GLN A 59 45.61 -36.07 41.17
C GLN A 59 46.25 -36.75 42.38
N GLY A 60 47.13 -37.72 42.11
CA GLY A 60 48.14 -38.19 43.06
C GLY A 60 49.29 -37.20 43.13
N ILE A 61 49.85 -37.03 44.33
CA ILE A 61 50.97 -36.11 44.60
C ILE A 61 52.22 -36.60 43.85
N GLY A 62 52.66 -35.91 42.79
CA GLY A 62 53.92 -36.23 42.11
C GLY A 62 54.22 -35.54 40.78
N ASP A 63 53.23 -35.14 39.98
CA ASP A 63 53.50 -34.77 38.58
C ASP A 63 53.54 -33.25 38.33
N PHE A 64 54.63 -32.78 37.72
CA PHE A 64 54.79 -31.40 37.25
C PHE A 64 54.01 -31.19 35.94
N TRP A 65 53.11 -30.21 35.92
CA TRP A 65 52.29 -29.88 34.74
C TRP A 65 52.91 -28.76 33.90
N PHE A 66 53.02 -28.99 32.59
CA PHE A 66 53.27 -27.94 31.60
C PHE A 66 51.94 -27.54 30.96
N LYS A 67 51.57 -26.26 31.06
CA LYS A 67 50.44 -25.71 30.31
C LYS A 67 50.91 -25.43 28.88
N GLN A 68 50.44 -26.23 27.92
CA GLN A 68 50.66 -25.98 26.50
C GLN A 68 49.39 -25.38 25.91
N SER A 69 49.44 -24.12 25.49
CA SER A 69 48.37 -23.49 24.70
C SER A 69 48.54 -23.89 23.24
N TYR A 70 47.43 -24.27 22.60
CA TYR A 70 47.37 -24.49 21.17
C TYR A 70 46.45 -23.42 20.56
N ASP A 71 47.01 -22.64 19.64
CA ASP A 71 46.24 -21.73 18.81
C ASP A 71 45.80 -22.51 17.56
N ALA A 72 44.55 -22.96 17.57
CA ALA A 72 43.92 -23.58 16.40
C ALA A 72 42.94 -22.58 15.79
N GLN A 73 42.99 -22.40 14.47
CA GLN A 73 42.00 -21.62 13.73
C GLN A 73 40.74 -22.47 13.54
N TRP A 74 39.62 -22.03 14.12
CA TRP A 74 38.36 -22.77 14.10
C TRP A 74 37.53 -22.52 12.84
N ILE A 75 37.75 -21.36 12.19
CA ILE A 75 36.98 -20.91 11.04
C ILE A 75 37.96 -20.55 9.94
N GLU A 76 37.93 -21.29 8.84
CA GLU A 76 38.65 -20.92 7.63
C GLU A 76 38.03 -19.65 7.04
N ASN A 77 38.86 -18.77 6.49
CA ASN A 77 38.41 -17.55 5.82
C ASN A 77 37.51 -16.64 6.71
N SER A 78 37.88 -16.48 7.98
CA SER A 78 37.18 -15.61 8.94
C SER A 78 37.18 -14.12 8.55
N GLY A 79 38.01 -13.74 7.59
CA GLY A 79 38.11 -12.37 7.08
C GLY A 79 37.35 -12.11 5.79
N PHE A 80 36.53 -13.07 5.31
CA PHE A 80 35.77 -12.96 4.05
C PHE A 80 36.65 -12.45 2.88
N SER A 81 37.81 -13.08 2.70
CA SER A 81 38.72 -12.76 1.58
C SER A 81 38.35 -13.50 0.30
N SER A 82 37.50 -14.53 0.40
CA SER A 82 36.98 -15.32 -0.72
C SER A 82 35.60 -15.93 -0.39
N GLY A 83 34.95 -16.57 -1.36
CA GLY A 83 33.74 -17.36 -1.13
C GLY A 83 33.96 -18.69 -0.37
N SER A 84 35.21 -19.08 -0.12
CA SER A 84 35.53 -20.40 0.44
C SER A 84 35.03 -20.54 1.87
N GLY A 85 34.32 -21.63 2.18
CA GLY A 85 33.81 -21.93 3.51
C GLY A 85 32.53 -21.19 3.91
N TRP A 86 32.07 -20.24 3.08
CA TRP A 86 30.84 -19.49 3.33
C TRP A 86 29.82 -19.79 2.24
N VAL A 87 28.82 -20.60 2.58
CA VAL A 87 27.71 -20.94 1.68
C VAL A 87 26.46 -20.21 2.17
N PRO A 88 25.81 -19.39 1.32
CA PRO A 88 24.55 -18.79 1.70
C PRO A 88 23.49 -19.88 1.88
N VAL A 89 22.80 -19.86 3.01
CA VAL A 89 21.60 -20.66 3.22
C VAL A 89 20.43 -19.71 3.01
N VAL A 90 19.81 -19.83 1.85
CA VAL A 90 18.65 -19.02 1.45
C VAL A 90 17.41 -19.89 1.58
N ASP A 91 16.35 -19.33 2.16
CA ASP A 91 15.02 -19.92 2.20
C ASP A 91 14.08 -19.00 1.41
N GLY A 92 13.43 -19.54 0.37
CA GLY A 92 12.69 -18.76 -0.64
C GLY A 92 13.23 -18.90 -2.06
N ASP A 93 12.84 -17.98 -2.95
CA ASP A 93 13.28 -17.99 -4.35
C ASP A 93 14.71 -17.43 -4.47
N LEU A 94 15.62 -18.20 -5.08
CA LEU A 94 17.02 -17.83 -5.25
C LEU A 94 17.20 -16.63 -6.19
N VAL A 95 16.21 -16.26 -7.01
CA VAL A 95 16.32 -15.07 -7.87
C VAL A 95 16.20 -13.74 -7.09
N ASP A 96 15.60 -13.78 -5.89
CA ASP A 96 15.40 -12.60 -5.06
C ASP A 96 16.63 -12.23 -4.23
N PHE A 97 17.69 -13.07 -4.27
CA PHE A 97 18.89 -12.87 -3.48
C PHE A 97 20.14 -12.87 -4.36
N GLU A 98 21.00 -11.89 -4.11
CA GLU A 98 22.36 -11.88 -4.63
C GLU A 98 23.34 -11.90 -3.45
N TYR A 99 24.39 -12.69 -3.58
CA TYR A 99 25.40 -12.86 -2.53
C TYR A 99 26.78 -12.59 -3.09
N GLU A 100 27.54 -11.76 -2.37
CA GLU A 100 28.92 -11.43 -2.73
C GLU A 100 29.77 -11.36 -1.47
N ILE A 101 30.98 -11.93 -1.53
CA ILE A 101 32.04 -11.62 -0.57
C ILE A 101 33.01 -10.63 -1.21
N SER A 102 33.09 -9.43 -0.65
CA SER A 102 34.00 -8.39 -1.10
C SER A 102 34.40 -7.46 0.06
N GLY A 103 35.61 -6.91 -0.01
CA GLY A 103 36.08 -5.92 0.98
C GLY A 103 36.21 -6.45 2.42
N GLY A 104 36.33 -7.76 2.61
CA GLY A 104 36.37 -8.39 3.93
C GLY A 104 35.00 -8.50 4.60
N GLN A 105 33.92 -8.47 3.82
CA GLN A 105 32.54 -8.60 4.29
C GLN A 105 31.78 -9.61 3.42
N ALA A 106 30.77 -10.24 4.01
CA ALA A 106 29.77 -11.02 3.30
C ALA A 106 28.51 -10.16 3.12
N ASN A 107 28.17 -9.86 1.88
CA ASN A 107 27.02 -9.05 1.50
C ASN A 107 25.90 -9.96 1.00
N LEU A 108 24.71 -9.77 1.54
CA LEU A 108 23.48 -10.36 1.05
C LEU A 108 22.58 -9.21 0.57
N ILE A 109 22.33 -9.17 -0.73
CA ILE A 109 21.49 -8.18 -1.39
C ILE A 109 20.13 -8.83 -1.64
N ILE A 110 19.08 -8.17 -1.16
CA ILE A 110 17.70 -8.59 -1.42
C ILE A 110 17.19 -7.76 -2.60
N ASN A 111 16.91 -8.44 -3.70
CA ASN A 111 16.41 -7.85 -4.93
C ASN A 111 14.89 -7.71 -4.83
N GLY A 112 14.41 -6.47 -4.73
CA GLY A 112 12.98 -6.18 -4.83
C GLY A 112 12.52 -6.17 -6.28
N THR A 113 11.25 -6.53 -6.51
CA THR A 113 10.63 -6.42 -7.84
C THR A 113 9.67 -5.24 -7.88
N GLU A 114 9.80 -4.38 -8.91
CA GLU A 114 8.80 -3.36 -9.24
C GLU A 114 7.95 -3.84 -10.42
N LYS A 115 6.62 -3.75 -10.28
CA LYS A 115 5.67 -4.14 -11.32
C LYS A 115 4.68 -3.03 -11.62
N THR A 116 4.33 -2.89 -12.89
CA THR A 116 3.28 -1.98 -13.37
C THR A 116 2.30 -2.73 -14.24
N PHE A 117 1.01 -2.44 -14.10
CA PHE A 117 -0.04 -3.03 -14.93
C PHE A 117 -1.19 -2.05 -15.15
N VAL A 118 -1.95 -2.27 -16.20
CA VAL A 118 -3.13 -1.47 -16.54
C VAL A 118 -4.37 -2.12 -15.94
N ALA A 119 -4.87 -1.60 -14.83
CA ALA A 119 -6.06 -2.11 -14.15
C ALA A 119 -7.36 -1.94 -14.96
N HIS A 120 -7.41 -0.95 -15.84
CA HIS A 120 -8.49 -0.75 -16.81
C HIS A 120 -8.04 0.19 -17.90
N SER A 121 -8.54 -0.03 -19.11
CA SER A 121 -8.44 0.93 -20.20
C SER A 121 -9.73 0.95 -20.98
N GLY A 122 -10.09 2.10 -21.51
CA GLY A 122 -11.31 2.30 -22.29
C GLY A 122 -12.55 2.58 -21.45
N MET A 123 -13.69 2.47 -22.11
CA MET A 123 -15.01 2.66 -21.50
C MET A 123 -15.43 1.36 -20.79
N PRO A 124 -16.00 1.44 -19.58
CA PRO A 124 -16.70 0.31 -18.99
C PRO A 124 -17.80 -0.19 -19.94
N THR A 125 -17.95 -1.50 -20.07
CA THR A 125 -18.93 -2.17 -20.93
C THR A 125 -19.38 -3.46 -20.24
N ASN A 126 -20.38 -4.15 -20.80
CA ASN A 126 -20.82 -5.44 -20.26
C ASN A 126 -19.67 -6.44 -20.06
N ASP A 127 -18.66 -6.46 -20.95
CA ASP A 127 -17.49 -7.35 -20.83
C ASP A 127 -16.60 -7.04 -19.62
N THR A 128 -16.53 -5.77 -19.23
CA THR A 128 -15.79 -5.33 -18.03
C THR A 128 -16.69 -5.21 -16.81
N GLY A 129 -18.01 -5.35 -17.01
CA GLY A 129 -19.08 -5.24 -16.03
C GLY A 129 -18.97 -6.17 -14.83
N PRO A 130 -18.47 -7.42 -14.93
CA PRO A 130 -18.31 -8.27 -13.75
C PRO A 130 -17.41 -7.68 -12.65
N TYR A 131 -16.53 -6.74 -12.99
CA TYR A 131 -15.65 -6.07 -12.04
C TYR A 131 -16.21 -4.73 -11.53
N TRP A 132 -17.30 -4.25 -12.11
CA TRP A 132 -17.99 -3.03 -11.72
C TRP A 132 -19.29 -3.38 -11.00
N TYR A 133 -19.46 -2.86 -9.80
CA TYR A 133 -20.67 -3.08 -9.03
C TYR A 133 -21.20 -1.77 -8.48
N ASN A 134 -22.51 -1.73 -8.32
CA ASN A 134 -23.16 -0.64 -7.65
C ASN A 134 -22.78 -0.65 -6.16
N SER A 135 -22.29 0.49 -5.67
CA SER A 135 -21.97 0.69 -4.27
C SER A 135 -22.96 1.67 -3.66
N THR A 136 -23.45 1.35 -2.46
CA THR A 136 -24.32 2.27 -1.73
C THR A 136 -23.50 3.39 -1.11
N ASN A 137 -23.90 4.63 -1.38
CA ASN A 137 -23.39 5.79 -0.68
C ASN A 137 -24.55 6.45 0.07
N PRO A 138 -24.56 6.44 1.41
CA PRO A 138 -25.65 7.03 2.18
C PRO A 138 -25.79 8.55 2.00
N ARG A 139 -24.81 9.21 1.38
CA ARG A 139 -24.88 10.62 0.98
C ARG A 139 -25.53 10.84 -0.39
N LEU A 140 -25.73 9.78 -1.18
CA LEU A 140 -26.45 9.78 -2.45
C LEU A 140 -27.83 9.18 -2.19
N ASP A 141 -28.71 10.01 -1.66
CA ASP A 141 -30.09 9.70 -1.28
C ASP A 141 -31.06 9.59 -2.48
N ALA A 142 -30.64 10.04 -3.67
CA ALA A 142 -31.51 10.13 -4.84
C ALA A 142 -31.13 9.10 -5.91
N TYR A 143 -31.77 7.94 -5.81
CA TYR A 143 -31.56 6.83 -6.74
C TYR A 143 -32.40 7.00 -8.03
N PRO A 144 -31.92 6.55 -9.20
CA PRO A 144 -32.73 6.57 -10.43
C PRO A 144 -34.00 5.73 -10.29
N THR A 145 -35.13 6.22 -10.79
CA THR A 145 -36.46 5.59 -10.63
C THR A 145 -36.86 4.66 -11.77
N LEU A 146 -36.25 4.82 -12.95
CA LEU A 146 -36.56 4.01 -14.14
C LEU A 146 -35.49 2.93 -14.42
N GLY A 147 -34.36 2.97 -13.72
CA GLY A 147 -33.32 1.97 -13.79
C GLY A 147 -31.94 2.56 -13.99
N TYR A 148 -30.91 1.73 -13.88
CA TYR A 148 -29.52 2.10 -14.03
C TYR A 148 -28.71 0.84 -14.28
N GLY A 149 -27.53 1.00 -14.89
CA GLY A 149 -26.72 -0.15 -15.22
C GLY A 149 -25.48 0.20 -16.00
N LEU A 150 -24.90 -0.84 -16.57
CA LEU A 150 -23.82 -0.79 -17.53
C LEU A 150 -24.30 -1.47 -18.82
N ASN A 151 -23.98 -0.90 -19.97
CA ASN A 151 -24.21 -1.51 -21.27
C ASN A 151 -23.05 -1.18 -22.23
N ASP A 152 -23.20 -1.44 -23.52
CA ASP A 152 -22.14 -1.23 -24.52
C ASP A 152 -21.81 0.27 -24.74
N SER A 153 -22.68 1.17 -24.29
CA SER A 153 -22.46 2.62 -24.23
C SER A 153 -22.01 3.08 -22.84
N GLY A 154 -21.59 2.15 -21.99
CA GLY A 154 -21.11 2.39 -20.63
C GLY A 154 -22.21 2.58 -19.60
N PHE A 155 -21.92 3.41 -18.59
CA PHE A 155 -22.84 3.58 -17.47
C PHE A 155 -24.08 4.37 -17.89
N TYR A 156 -25.24 3.90 -17.47
CA TYR A 156 -26.50 4.59 -17.66
C TYR A 156 -27.29 4.70 -16.36
N ALA A 157 -28.10 5.74 -16.28
CA ALA A 157 -29.08 5.97 -15.23
C ALA A 157 -30.30 6.64 -15.86
N SER A 158 -31.49 6.17 -15.49
CA SER A 158 -32.77 6.66 -16.00
C SER A 158 -33.67 6.99 -14.83
N HIS A 159 -34.23 8.20 -14.85
CA HIS A 159 -35.05 8.72 -13.77
C HIS A 159 -36.24 9.49 -14.35
N LYS A 160 -37.41 9.30 -13.76
CA LYS A 160 -38.62 10.04 -14.06
C LYS A 160 -38.65 11.34 -13.26
N TRP A 161 -38.70 12.46 -13.96
CA TRP A 161 -39.05 13.74 -13.35
C TRP A 161 -40.56 13.79 -13.13
N ASP A 162 -40.99 13.98 -11.89
CA ASP A 162 -42.41 14.12 -11.57
C ASP A 162 -42.59 15.26 -10.57
N GLU A 163 -42.95 16.45 -11.04
CA GLU A 163 -43.07 17.63 -10.17
C GLU A 163 -44.12 17.43 -9.06
N HIS A 164 -45.10 16.54 -9.29
CA HIS A 164 -46.24 16.36 -8.41
C HIS A 164 -46.62 14.89 -8.25
N GLN A 165 -46.55 14.38 -7.01
CA GLN A 165 -47.18 13.12 -6.66
C GLN A 165 -48.56 13.40 -6.06
N GLY A 166 -49.58 13.52 -6.91
CA GLY A 166 -50.92 13.95 -6.52
C GLY A 166 -50.94 15.45 -6.18
N SER A 167 -51.43 15.83 -5.00
CA SER A 167 -51.40 17.23 -4.53
C SER A 167 -50.07 17.62 -3.83
N VAL A 168 -49.13 16.69 -3.71
CA VAL A 168 -47.84 16.91 -3.04
C VAL A 168 -46.77 17.25 -4.07
N LEU A 169 -46.11 18.40 -3.91
CA LEU A 169 -44.95 18.77 -4.70
C LEU A 169 -43.80 17.79 -4.40
N ASN A 170 -43.30 17.10 -5.41
CA ASN A 170 -42.21 16.14 -5.30
C ASN A 170 -41.09 16.48 -6.29
N ALA A 171 -40.33 17.54 -6.05
CA ALA A 171 -39.27 18.00 -6.94
C ALA A 171 -37.99 17.15 -6.85
N ASN A 172 -38.07 15.82 -7.00
CA ASN A 172 -36.89 14.97 -6.97
C ASN A 172 -36.17 15.02 -8.32
N GLN A 173 -35.32 16.02 -8.50
CA GLN A 173 -34.65 16.34 -9.77
C GLN A 173 -33.25 15.72 -9.91
N LYS A 174 -32.82 14.93 -8.93
CA LYS A 174 -31.49 14.34 -8.88
C LYS A 174 -31.57 12.82 -9.04
N ALA A 175 -30.69 12.30 -9.86
CA ALA A 175 -30.42 10.88 -9.96
C ALA A 175 -28.91 10.68 -9.79
N SER A 176 -28.52 9.77 -8.91
CA SER A 176 -27.12 9.50 -8.62
C SER A 176 -26.91 8.01 -8.45
N VAL A 177 -25.88 7.49 -9.11
CA VAL A 177 -25.45 6.10 -9.02
C VAL A 177 -23.97 6.11 -8.74
N GLN A 178 -23.54 5.33 -7.74
CA GLN A 178 -22.13 5.17 -7.45
C GLN A 178 -21.68 3.78 -7.87
N TRP A 179 -20.66 3.74 -8.72
CA TRP A 179 -20.02 2.52 -9.16
C TRP A 179 -18.68 2.33 -8.45
N ALA A 180 -18.40 1.10 -8.05
CA ALA A 180 -17.12 0.68 -7.51
C ALA A 180 -16.52 -0.39 -8.43
N LYS A 181 -15.19 -0.39 -8.56
CA LYS A 181 -14.46 -1.40 -9.33
C LYS A 181 -13.56 -2.22 -8.42
N THR A 182 -13.61 -3.55 -8.56
CA THR A 182 -12.57 -4.43 -7.99
C THR A 182 -11.40 -4.51 -8.97
N ILE A 183 -10.20 -4.18 -8.49
CA ILE A 183 -8.96 -4.33 -9.24
C ILE A 183 -8.29 -5.62 -8.75
N ILE A 184 -8.03 -6.54 -9.68
CA ILE A 184 -7.33 -7.80 -9.41
C ILE A 184 -5.90 -7.66 -9.92
N MET A 185 -4.93 -7.96 -9.06
CA MET A 185 -3.52 -8.00 -9.45
C MET A 185 -3.31 -9.19 -10.40
N PRO A 186 -2.55 -9.05 -11.50
CA PRO A 186 -2.32 -10.13 -12.44
C PRO A 186 -1.41 -11.23 -11.87
N ASP A 187 -0.55 -10.87 -10.91
CA ASP A 187 0.42 -11.77 -10.30
C ASP A 187 0.02 -12.11 -8.87
N ASP A 188 0.39 -13.31 -8.44
CA ASP A 188 0.30 -13.71 -7.04
C ASP A 188 1.34 -12.94 -6.22
N MET A 189 0.86 -12.21 -5.22
CA MET A 189 1.67 -11.41 -4.30
C MET A 189 1.66 -11.98 -2.89
N SER A 190 1.16 -13.21 -2.69
CA SER A 190 1.04 -13.84 -1.36
C SER A 190 2.38 -13.97 -0.62
N ASP A 191 3.46 -14.22 -1.35
CA ASP A 191 4.81 -14.36 -0.81
C ASP A 191 5.57 -13.02 -0.69
N ASN A 192 5.00 -11.92 -1.19
CA ASN A 192 5.67 -10.63 -1.28
C ASN A 192 5.22 -9.67 -0.18
N ASN A 193 6.18 -9.02 0.50
CA ASN A 193 5.87 -7.91 1.39
C ASN A 193 5.80 -6.59 0.60
N ILE A 194 4.59 -6.05 0.42
CA ILE A 194 4.37 -4.81 -0.33
C ILE A 194 4.86 -3.62 0.48
N THR A 195 6.00 -3.05 0.09
CA THR A 195 6.58 -1.86 0.75
C THR A 195 5.92 -0.57 0.28
N GLN A 196 5.45 -0.53 -0.98
CA GLN A 196 4.80 0.63 -1.57
C GLN A 196 3.80 0.21 -2.65
N ALA A 197 2.68 0.92 -2.74
CA ALA A 197 1.70 0.80 -3.82
C ALA A 197 1.26 2.19 -4.28
N SER A 198 1.02 2.34 -5.58
CA SER A 198 0.58 3.59 -6.21
C SER A 198 -0.55 3.27 -7.21
N LEU A 199 -1.62 4.06 -7.18
CA LEU A 199 -2.73 3.96 -8.12
C LEU A 199 -2.94 5.31 -8.78
N ALA A 200 -2.69 5.38 -10.09
CA ALA A 200 -2.99 6.54 -10.91
C ALA A 200 -4.26 6.28 -11.72
N ILE A 201 -5.25 7.16 -11.57
CA ILE A 201 -6.53 7.05 -12.27
C ILE A 201 -6.77 8.33 -13.07
N THR A 202 -7.04 8.16 -14.37
CA THR A 202 -7.49 9.24 -15.25
C THR A 202 -8.90 8.93 -15.71
N ILE A 203 -9.86 9.80 -15.37
CA ILE A 203 -11.25 9.66 -15.76
C ILE A 203 -11.55 10.76 -16.79
N ASN A 204 -11.87 10.35 -18.01
CA ASN A 204 -12.40 11.24 -19.04
C ASN A 204 -13.83 10.82 -19.33
N ALA A 205 -14.80 11.58 -18.82
CA ALA A 205 -16.21 11.23 -18.88
C ALA A 205 -17.02 12.34 -19.55
N THR A 206 -17.94 11.94 -20.42
CA THR A 206 -18.96 12.81 -21.02
C THR A 206 -20.31 12.25 -20.66
N ALA A 207 -21.18 13.08 -20.08
CA ALA A 207 -22.58 12.71 -19.87
C ALA A 207 -23.40 13.12 -21.10
N LYS A 208 -24.29 12.23 -21.55
CA LYS A 208 -25.32 12.54 -22.54
C LYS A 208 -26.67 12.25 -21.91
N ALA A 209 -27.55 13.25 -21.93
CA ALA A 209 -28.95 13.08 -21.57
C ALA A 209 -29.77 12.96 -22.87
N TYR A 210 -30.80 12.13 -22.83
CA TYR A 210 -31.78 12.00 -23.90
C TYR A 210 -33.14 12.26 -23.30
N GLU A 211 -33.93 13.09 -23.98
CA GLU A 211 -35.34 13.27 -23.64
C GLU A 211 -36.08 11.95 -23.86
N GLY A 212 -36.98 11.60 -22.94
CA GLY A 212 -37.94 10.53 -23.18
C GLY A 212 -38.92 11.00 -24.25
N ASP A 213 -39.20 10.14 -25.24
CA ASP A 213 -40.13 10.41 -26.35
C ASP A 213 -41.48 10.94 -25.84
N ALA A 214 -41.67 12.26 -25.92
CA ALA A 214 -42.96 12.88 -25.78
C ALA A 214 -43.68 12.73 -27.12
N SER A 215 -44.28 11.55 -27.35
CA SER A 215 -45.28 11.41 -28.39
C SER A 215 -46.45 12.32 -28.02
N ASP A 216 -46.44 13.50 -28.62
CA ASP A 216 -47.32 14.63 -28.36
C ASP A 216 -48.79 14.20 -28.48
N SER A 217 -49.47 14.08 -27.34
CA SER A 217 -50.94 14.15 -27.31
C SER A 217 -51.54 14.69 -26.01
N ASP A 218 -50.85 14.75 -24.86
CA ASP A 218 -51.40 15.40 -23.65
C ASP A 218 -50.32 15.74 -22.60
N GLY A 219 -49.65 16.90 -22.72
CA GLY A 219 -48.80 17.47 -21.66
C GLY A 219 -47.34 17.04 -21.73
N GLY A 220 -46.57 17.74 -22.58
CA GLY A 220 -45.15 17.50 -22.82
C GLY A 220 -44.29 17.59 -21.56
N TRP A 221 -43.57 16.50 -21.26
CA TRP A 221 -42.54 16.43 -20.24
C TRP A 221 -41.21 16.86 -20.87
N GLY A 222 -40.77 18.08 -20.58
CA GLY A 222 -39.45 18.58 -20.99
C GLY A 222 -38.33 17.97 -20.14
N GLY A 223 -37.19 17.67 -20.76
CA GLY A 223 -36.05 17.01 -20.11
C GLY A 223 -34.69 17.60 -20.48
N VAL A 224 -34.36 18.73 -19.84
CA VAL A 224 -33.05 19.38 -19.61
C VAL A 224 -32.16 19.69 -20.83
N GLU A 225 -32.06 21.01 -21.08
CA GLU A 225 -31.01 21.69 -21.82
C GLU A 225 -29.62 21.43 -21.20
N ALA A 226 -28.64 21.11 -22.06
CA ALA A 226 -27.23 20.97 -21.70
C ALA A 226 -26.52 22.32 -21.55
#